data_AF-A0A4R2BYF3-F1
#
_entry.id   AF-A0A4R2BYF3-F1
#
_cell.length_a   1.000
_cell.length_b   1.000
_cell.length_c   1.000
_cell.angle_alpha   90.00
_cell.angle_beta   90.00
_cell.angle_gamma   90.00
#
_symmetry.space_group_name_H-M   'P 1'
#
loop_
_entity.id
_entity.type
_entity.pdbx_description
1 polymer ?
#
loop_
_entity_poly.entity_id
_entity_poly.type
_entity_poly.pdbx_seq_one_letter_code
_entity_poly.pdbx_strand_id
1 'polypeptide(L)'
;MSCDMTGVMVGRFNVRPGDGERDWMVWDNAANGQRGSGLAEQAAHDQAADLELQYDAHGYRDRDTVRRVDPPVPVEAFQPAGVLDAWVRENGEWIGRVRDVDGRFVWIRQADLRQTERG
;
A
#
# COMPACT_ATOMS: atom_id res chain seq x y z
N MET A 1 0.85 1.12 -25.68
CA MET A 1 1.99 0.64 -24.89
C MET A 1 1.56 0.57 -23.44
N SER A 2 1.41 -0.62 -22.86
CA SER A 2 1.14 -0.77 -21.43
C SER A 2 2.36 -0.32 -20.64
N CYS A 3 2.23 0.76 -19.87
CA CYS A 3 3.11 0.94 -18.72
C CYS A 3 2.74 -0.12 -17.71
N ASP A 4 3.59 -1.13 -17.59
CA ASP A 4 3.56 -2.10 -16.51
C ASP A 4 3.84 -1.34 -15.20
N MET A 5 2.78 -0.84 -14.55
CA MET A 5 2.85 -0.22 -13.22
C MET A 5 2.96 -1.29 -12.11
N THR A 6 3.42 -2.49 -12.45
CA THR A 6 3.51 -3.67 -11.59
C THR A 6 4.95 -3.90 -11.12
N GLY A 7 5.59 -2.83 -10.65
CA GLY A 7 6.90 -2.87 -10.01
C GLY A 7 6.82 -3.33 -8.55
N VAL A 8 6.41 -4.58 -8.32
CA VAL A 8 6.68 -5.42 -7.14
C VAL A 8 6.43 -4.82 -5.74
N MET A 9 5.25 -5.09 -5.19
CA MET A 9 5.18 -5.74 -3.87
C MET A 9 4.32 -7.01 -4.04
N VAL A 10 4.94 -8.19 -3.92
CA VAL A 10 4.19 -9.36 -3.52
C VAL A 10 3.87 -9.13 -2.04
N GLY A 11 2.76 -8.44 -1.79
CA GLY A 11 2.28 -8.14 -0.45
C GLY A 11 2.14 -9.43 0.36
N ARG A 12 2.51 -9.39 1.65
CA ARG A 12 2.23 -10.52 2.56
C ARG A 12 0.75 -10.88 2.50
N PHE A 13 -0.11 -9.88 2.32
CA PHE A 13 -1.54 -10.02 2.18
C PHE A 13 -1.96 -9.78 0.74
N ASN A 14 -2.49 -10.80 0.07
CA ASN A 14 -2.99 -10.73 -1.30
C ASN A 14 -4.51 -10.78 -1.33
N VAL A 15 -5.15 -9.99 -2.19
CA VAL A 15 -6.57 -10.13 -2.48
C VAL A 15 -6.75 -11.27 -3.50
N ARG A 16 -7.64 -12.21 -3.21
CA ARG A 16 -7.97 -13.34 -4.08
C ARG A 16 -9.49 -13.50 -4.21
N PRO A 17 -9.99 -14.11 -5.30
CA PRO A 17 -11.39 -14.54 -5.38
C PRO A 17 -11.71 -15.51 -4.22
N GLY A 18 -12.85 -15.30 -3.58
CA GLY A 18 -13.43 -16.23 -2.60
C GLY A 18 -14.34 -17.27 -3.27
N ASP A 19 -15.10 -18.00 -2.46
CA ASP A 19 -15.95 -19.11 -2.93
C ASP A 19 -17.25 -18.64 -3.64
N GLY A 20 -17.64 -17.36 -3.51
CA GLY A 20 -18.83 -16.77 -4.15
C GLY A 20 -18.51 -15.92 -5.39
N GLU A 21 -19.48 -15.77 -6.31
CA GLU A 21 -19.32 -15.06 -7.61
C GLU A 21 -18.89 -13.59 -7.49
N ARG A 22 -19.00 -12.98 -6.31
CA ARG A 22 -18.58 -11.59 -6.02
C ARG A 22 -17.83 -11.46 -4.71
N ASP A 23 -17.33 -12.59 -4.21
CA ASP A 23 -16.65 -12.65 -2.94
C ASP A 23 -15.15 -12.55 -3.15
N TRP A 24 -14.53 -11.76 -2.31
CA TRP A 24 -13.09 -11.59 -2.26
C TRP A 24 -12.60 -11.95 -0.87
N MET A 25 -11.35 -12.37 -0.81
CA MET A 25 -10.69 -12.81 0.40
C MET A 25 -9.29 -12.22 0.49
N VAL A 26 -8.81 -12.06 1.72
CA VAL A 26 -7.42 -11.65 2.00
C VAL A 26 -6.62 -12.89 2.38
N TRP A 27 -5.58 -13.16 1.59
CA TRP A 27 -4.68 -14.30 1.74
C TRP A 27 -3.35 -13.86 2.37
N ASP A 28 -3.02 -14.42 3.54
CA ASP A 28 -1.71 -14.23 4.20
C ASP A 28 -0.72 -15.29 3.68
N ASN A 29 0.20 -14.89 2.82
CA ASN A 29 1.20 -15.80 2.24
C ASN A 29 2.19 -16.35 3.28
N ALA A 30 2.43 -15.62 4.37
CA ALA A 30 3.37 -16.05 5.40
C ALA A 30 2.74 -17.02 6.42
N ALA A 31 1.43 -16.92 6.62
CA ALA A 31 0.67 -17.91 7.41
C ALA A 31 0.11 -19.05 6.54
N ASN A 32 0.20 -18.96 5.20
CA ASN A 32 -0.49 -19.83 4.25
C ASN A 32 -1.96 -20.02 4.60
N GLY A 33 -2.66 -18.91 4.87
CA GLY A 33 -4.04 -18.98 5.35
C GLY A 33 -4.85 -17.72 5.07
N GLN A 34 -6.17 -17.86 5.14
CA GLN A 34 -7.11 -16.76 4.95
C GLN A 34 -7.25 -15.90 6.21
N ARG A 35 -7.36 -14.58 6.03
CA ARG A 35 -7.63 -13.61 7.11
C ARG A 35 -9.03 -13.00 7.04
N GLY A 36 -9.78 -13.26 5.96
CA GLY A 36 -11.18 -12.88 5.77
C GLY A 36 -11.69 -13.40 4.42
N SER A 37 -12.99 -13.67 4.31
CA SER A 37 -13.68 -14.12 3.09
C SER A 37 -15.09 -13.51 3.01
N GLY A 38 -15.73 -13.55 1.83
CA GLY A 38 -17.06 -12.97 1.62
C GLY A 38 -17.05 -11.43 1.57
N LEU A 39 -15.89 -10.83 1.27
CA LEU A 39 -15.74 -9.38 1.20
C LEU A 39 -16.07 -8.88 -0.20
N ALA A 40 -16.57 -7.65 -0.29
CA ALA A 40 -16.50 -6.92 -1.55
C ALA A 40 -15.03 -6.66 -1.91
N GLU A 41 -14.72 -6.59 -3.20
CA GLU A 41 -13.35 -6.41 -3.72
C GLU A 41 -12.60 -5.26 -3.04
N GLN A 42 -13.24 -4.09 -2.98
CA GLN A 42 -12.66 -2.91 -2.36
C GLN A 42 -12.39 -3.10 -0.86
N ALA A 43 -13.31 -3.75 -0.14
CA ALA A 43 -13.13 -4.03 1.29
C ALA A 43 -11.99 -5.03 1.53
N ALA A 44 -11.77 -5.97 0.61
CA ALA A 44 -10.63 -6.88 0.67
C ALA A 44 -9.30 -6.14 0.45
N HIS A 45 -9.26 -5.16 -0.46
CA HIS A 45 -8.09 -4.30 -0.68
C HIS A 45 -7.79 -3.41 0.53
N ASP A 46 -8.80 -2.77 1.11
CA ASP A 46 -8.64 -1.93 2.29
C ASP A 46 -8.13 -2.77 3.48
N GLN A 47 -8.70 -3.96 3.68
CA GLN A 47 -8.27 -4.88 4.73
C GLN A 47 -6.84 -5.41 4.49
N ALA A 48 -6.45 -5.70 3.25
CA ALA A 48 -5.09 -6.09 2.93
C ALA A 48 -4.09 -4.97 3.23
N ALA A 49 -4.39 -3.72 2.84
CA ALA A 49 -3.55 -2.56 3.10
C ALA A 49 -3.42 -2.24 4.60
N ASP A 50 -4.49 -2.42 5.38
CA ASP A 50 -4.46 -2.25 6.83
C ASP A 50 -3.66 -3.36 7.52
N LEU A 51 -3.78 -4.60 7.06
CA LEU A 51 -2.99 -5.71 7.57
C LEU A 51 -1.50 -5.56 7.21
N GLU A 52 -1.18 -5.05 6.02
CA GLU A 52 0.18 -4.66 5.67
C GLU A 52 0.69 -3.56 6.61
N LEU A 53 -0.08 -2.50 6.85
CA LEU A 53 0.34 -1.43 7.77
C LEU A 53 0.51 -1.93 9.21
N GLN A 54 -0.40 -2.75 9.72
CA GLN A 54 -0.30 -3.33 11.06
C GLN A 54 0.92 -4.24 11.17
N TYR A 55 1.20 -5.03 10.14
CA TYR A 55 2.39 -5.86 10.10
C TYR A 55 3.67 -5.02 9.94
N ASP A 56 3.65 -3.94 9.18
CA ASP A 56 4.81 -3.05 9.06
C ASP A 56 5.06 -2.28 10.37
N ALA A 57 4.01 -1.99 11.13
CA ALA A 57 4.12 -1.33 12.43
C ALA A 57 4.49 -2.27 13.59
N HIS A 58 4.15 -3.57 13.50
CA HIS A 58 4.29 -4.53 14.62
C HIS A 58 5.06 -5.82 14.28
N GLY A 59 5.41 -6.04 13.02
CA GLY A 59 6.21 -7.16 12.55
C GLY A 59 7.72 -6.90 12.71
N TYR A 60 8.52 -7.87 12.28
CA TYR A 60 10.00 -7.88 12.34
C TYR A 60 10.64 -6.88 11.35
N ARG A 61 10.12 -5.66 11.25
CA ARG A 61 10.75 -4.55 10.53
C ARG A 61 11.24 -3.57 11.57
N ASP A 62 12.52 -3.22 11.49
CA ASP A 62 13.13 -2.29 12.43
C ASP A 62 12.36 -0.96 12.41
N ARG A 63 12.18 -0.31 13.55
CA ARG A 63 11.42 0.97 13.63
C ARG A 63 12.04 2.04 12.72
N ASP A 64 13.33 1.90 12.41
CA ASP A 64 14.07 2.73 11.47
C ASP A 64 13.69 2.53 9.99
N THR A 65 12.86 1.52 9.68
CA THR A 65 12.35 1.23 8.34
C THR A 65 10.96 1.80 8.09
N VAL A 66 10.33 2.49 9.06
CA VAL A 66 9.03 3.14 8.88
C VAL A 66 9.07 4.58 9.39
N ARG A 67 8.55 5.51 8.59
CA ARG A 67 8.41 6.93 8.94
C ARG A 67 7.02 7.43 8.62
N ARG A 68 6.21 7.74 9.64
CA ARG A 68 4.93 8.43 9.44
C ARG A 68 5.15 9.88 9.04
N VAL A 69 4.28 10.40 8.18
CA VAL A 69 4.23 11.79 7.75
C VAL A 69 2.97 12.41 8.33
N ASP A 70 3.13 13.22 9.37
CA ASP A 70 2.05 13.93 10.06
C ASP A 70 2.43 15.41 10.23
N PRO A 71 1.64 16.36 9.67
CA PRO A 71 0.45 16.13 8.86
C PRO A 71 0.77 15.51 7.48
N PRO A 72 -0.15 14.73 6.89
CA PRO A 72 0.03 14.17 5.54
C PRO A 72 0.30 15.27 4.50
N VAL A 73 1.23 15.02 3.59
CA VAL A 73 1.72 16.03 2.63
C VAL A 73 1.25 15.75 1.20
N PRO A 74 0.80 16.77 0.45
CA PRO A 74 0.49 16.59 -0.96
C PRO A 74 1.77 16.29 -1.74
N VAL A 75 1.69 15.29 -2.61
CA VAL A 75 2.80 14.84 -3.45
C VAL A 75 2.35 14.66 -4.89
N GLU A 76 3.30 14.85 -5.79
CA GLU A 76 3.20 14.56 -7.20
C GLU A 76 4.28 13.58 -7.62
N ALA A 77 4.00 12.86 -8.71
CA ALA A 77 4.96 12.05 -9.43
C ALA A 77 5.05 12.56 -10.88
N PHE A 78 5.02 11.67 -11.88
CA PHE A 78 4.84 12.11 -13.28
C PHE A 78 3.49 12.83 -13.52
N GLN A 79 2.55 12.67 -12.59
CA GLN A 79 1.25 13.35 -12.52
C GLN A 79 0.91 13.59 -11.04
N PRO A 80 -0.12 14.40 -10.71
CA PRO A 80 -0.59 14.54 -9.33
C PRO A 80 -0.87 13.16 -8.72
N ALA A 81 -0.17 12.84 -7.62
CA ALA A 81 -0.17 11.51 -7.03
C ALA A 81 -1.12 11.41 -5.84
N GLY A 82 -1.29 12.50 -5.08
CA GLY A 82 -2.24 12.58 -3.98
C GLY A 82 -1.58 13.04 -2.68
N VAL A 83 -1.86 12.35 -1.58
CA VAL A 83 -1.39 12.74 -0.24
C VAL A 83 -0.57 11.61 0.38
N LEU A 84 0.69 11.90 0.70
CA LEU A 84 1.63 11.00 1.37
C LEU A 84 1.44 11.04 2.89
N ASP A 85 1.24 9.88 3.51
CA ASP A 85 1.06 9.75 4.96
C ASP A 85 2.12 8.88 5.66
N ALA A 86 2.92 8.11 4.91
CA ALA A 86 3.98 7.29 5.46
C ALA A 86 5.07 6.95 4.43
N TRP A 87 6.26 6.66 4.94
CA TRP A 87 7.38 6.07 4.22
C TRP A 87 7.73 4.71 4.83
N VAL A 88 8.02 3.75 3.98
CA VAL A 88 8.56 2.44 4.36
C VAL A 88 9.87 2.22 3.61
N ARG A 89 10.88 1.63 4.27
CA ARG A 89 12.17 1.32 3.69
C ARG A 89 12.22 -0.13 3.24
N GLU A 90 12.43 -0.33 1.94
CA GLU A 90 12.48 -1.63 1.28
C GLU A 90 13.76 -1.72 0.44
N ASN A 91 14.54 -2.79 0.61
CA ASN A 91 15.81 -2.99 -0.12
C ASN A 91 16.77 -1.78 -0.10
N GLY A 92 16.73 -0.99 0.98
CA GLY A 92 17.54 0.21 1.15
C GLY A 92 16.92 1.50 0.60
N GLU A 93 15.83 1.41 -0.16
CA GLU A 93 15.09 2.51 -0.77
C GLU A 93 13.84 2.89 0.05
N TRP A 94 13.47 4.16 0.07
CA TRP A 94 12.21 4.61 0.68
C TRP A 94 11.08 4.59 -0.33
N ILE A 95 9.93 4.04 0.07
CA ILE A 95 8.70 3.96 -0.70
C ILE A 95 7.60 4.64 0.09
N GLY A 96 6.93 5.61 -0.53
CA GLY A 96 5.89 6.42 0.08
C GLY A 96 4.50 5.82 -0.15
N ARG A 97 3.71 5.75 0.93
CA ARG A 97 2.28 5.45 0.89
C ARG A 97 1.52 6.72 0.56
N VAL A 98 0.95 6.75 -0.64
CA VAL A 98 0.20 7.90 -1.15
C VAL A 98 -1.26 7.52 -1.30
N ARG A 99 -2.14 8.33 -0.74
CA ARG A 99 -3.57 8.26 -0.99
C ARG A 99 -3.89 9.08 -2.23
N ASP A 100 -4.28 8.42 -3.30
CA ASP A 100 -4.64 9.07 -4.57
C ASP A 100 -5.97 9.85 -4.47
N VAL A 101 -6.32 10.52 -5.56
CA VAL A 101 -7.55 11.32 -5.67
C VAL A 101 -8.83 10.49 -5.59
N ASP A 102 -8.75 9.20 -5.91
CA ASP A 102 -9.85 8.24 -5.79
C ASP A 102 -9.94 7.67 -4.36
N GLY A 103 -9.01 8.07 -3.48
CA GLY A 103 -8.92 7.62 -2.11
C GLY A 103 -8.20 6.29 -1.91
N ARG A 104 -7.61 5.71 -2.96
CA ARG A 104 -6.85 4.45 -2.93
C ARG A 104 -5.42 4.69 -2.48
N PHE A 105 -4.82 3.68 -1.83
CA PHE A 105 -3.42 3.73 -1.47
C PHE A 105 -2.55 3.13 -2.57
N VAL A 106 -1.54 3.88 -2.97
CA VAL A 106 -0.50 3.48 -3.91
C VAL A 106 0.87 3.68 -3.27
N TRP A 107 1.82 2.85 -3.67
CA TRP A 107 3.19 2.89 -3.17
C TRP A 107 4.11 3.43 -4.26
N ILE A 108 4.75 4.56 -4.00
CA ILE A 108 5.57 5.27 -4.99
C ILE A 108 6.97 5.46 -4.42
N ARG A 109 7.99 5.14 -5.21
CA ARG A 109 9.39 5.30 -4.78
C ARG A 109 9.71 6.75 -4.46
N GLN A 110 10.58 6.97 -3.48
CA GLN A 110 11.04 8.32 -3.13
C GLN A 110 11.63 9.05 -4.34
N ALA A 111 12.35 8.35 -5.21
CA ALA A 111 12.94 8.93 -6.42
C ALA A 111 11.88 9.50 -7.39
N ASP A 112 10.67 8.97 -7.34
CA ASP A 112 9.55 9.34 -8.22
C ASP A 112 8.58 10.33 -7.55
N LEU A 113 8.70 10.55 -6.24
CA LEU A 113 7.86 11.48 -5.48
C LEU A 113 8.50 12.85 -5.32
N ARG A 114 7.70 13.88 -5.54
CA ARG A 114 8.04 15.27 -5.26
C ARG A 114 6.96 15.86 -4.37
N GLN A 115 7.36 16.59 -3.35
CA GLN A 115 6.40 17.37 -2.58
C GLN A 115 5.89 18.48 -3.48
N THR A 116 4.56 18.64 -3.54
CA THR A 116 3.99 19.83 -4.14
C THR A 116 4.22 20.96 -3.16
N GLU A 117 5.15 21.87 -3.46
CA GLU A 117 5.35 23.08 -2.66
C GLU A 117 4.01 23.83 -2.60
N ARG A 118 3.41 23.90 -1.41
CA ARG A 118 2.34 24.88 -1.17
C ARG A 118 3.01 26.24 -1.08
N GLY A 119 2.97 27.00 -2.17
CA GLY A 119 3.12 28.46 -2.13
C GLY A 119 2.05 29.09 -1.26
#